data_AF-A0A8T4UPG0-F1
#
_entry.id   AF-A0A8T4UPG0-F1
#
_cell.length_a   1.000
_cell.length_b   1.000
_cell.length_c   1.000
_cell.angle_alpha   90.00
_cell.angle_beta   90.00
_cell.angle_gamma   90.00
#
_symmetry.space_group_name_H-M   'P 1'
#
loop_
_entity.id
_entity.type
_entity.pdbx_description
1 polymer ?
#
loop_
_entity_poly.entity_id
_entity_poly.type
_entity_poly.pdbx_seq_one_letter_code
_entity_poly.pdbx_strand_id
1 'polypeptide(L)'
;MNYKSIKHPFKHKLSFGQRAADRLTGFAGSWFFISSLLIFIGLWILTNVLLLRINSSWDSYPFILLNLGLSCLAALQAPIILMSQNRGAQRDRLRAEYDYKVNVKAEKEIEDMQKDLEEIKILIRTNKKLIKKRGVKK
;
A
#
# COMPACT_ATOMS: atom_id res chain seq x y z
N MET A 1 -5.78 17.51 -23.52
CA MET A 1 -5.28 16.38 -22.70
C MET A 1 -5.60 15.08 -23.41
N ASN A 2 -4.60 14.26 -23.74
CA ASN A 2 -4.76 13.00 -24.47
C ASN A 2 -5.08 11.85 -23.47
N TYR A 3 -6.34 11.44 -23.40
CA TYR A 3 -6.87 10.50 -22.40
C TYR A 3 -6.79 9.02 -22.83
N LYS A 4 -6.29 8.73 -24.04
CA LYS A 4 -6.22 7.37 -24.60
C LYS A 4 -5.13 6.49 -23.99
N SER A 5 -4.24 7.03 -23.15
CA SER A 5 -3.13 6.24 -22.57
C SER A 5 -2.99 6.41 -21.06
N ILE A 6 -4.04 6.14 -20.29
CA ILE A 6 -3.91 5.98 -18.83
C ILE A 6 -3.16 4.67 -18.58
N LYS A 7 -1.84 4.75 -18.37
CA LYS A 7 -1.00 3.60 -18.04
C LYS A 7 -1.15 3.27 -16.55
N HIS A 8 -1.27 2.00 -16.22
CA HIS A 8 -1.23 1.55 -14.83
C HIS A 8 0.09 1.96 -14.16
N PRO A 9 0.05 2.49 -12.92
CA PRO A 9 1.24 3.00 -12.24
C PRO A 9 2.22 1.91 -11.78
N PHE A 10 1.83 0.63 -11.80
CA PHE A 10 2.60 -0.45 -11.21
C PHE A 10 3.37 -1.27 -12.24
N LYS A 11 4.59 -0.83 -12.58
CA LYS A 11 5.58 -1.66 -13.31
C LYS A 11 7.03 -1.47 -12.84
N HIS A 12 7.26 -1.05 -11.60
CA HIS A 12 8.62 -0.98 -11.07
C HIS A 12 9.08 -2.34 -10.51
N LYS A 13 10.21 -2.86 -11.01
CA LYS A 13 10.90 -3.99 -10.39
C LYS A 13 11.49 -3.51 -9.06
N LEU A 14 11.11 -4.17 -7.96
CA LEU A 14 11.64 -3.88 -6.63
C LEU A 14 13.14 -4.17 -6.58
N SER A 15 13.92 -3.25 -5.98
CA SER A 15 15.32 -3.51 -5.66
C SER A 15 15.45 -4.59 -4.58
N PHE A 16 16.60 -5.27 -4.51
CA PHE A 16 16.88 -6.32 -3.53
C PHE A 16 16.69 -5.81 -2.09
N GLY A 17 17.23 -4.64 -1.76
CA GLY A 17 17.08 -4.02 -0.44
C GLY A 17 15.64 -3.66 -0.09
N GLN A 18 14.86 -3.23 -1.07
CA GLN A 18 13.44 -2.93 -0.90
C GLN A 18 12.60 -4.19 -0.65
N ARG A 19 12.95 -5.32 -1.30
CA ARG A 19 12.33 -6.63 -1.02
C ARG A 19 12.69 -7.16 0.36
N ALA A 20 13.95 -6.99 0.78
CA ALA A 20 14.40 -7.40 2.11
C ALA A 20 13.69 -6.59 3.20
N ALA A 21 13.65 -5.26 3.08
CA ALA A 21 12.99 -4.37 4.03
C ALA A 21 11.49 -4.69 4.22
N ASP A 22 10.78 -5.07 3.15
CA ASP A 22 9.36 -5.45 3.24
C ASP A 22 9.12 -6.74 4.00
N ARG A 23 9.94 -7.75 3.70
CA ARG A 23 9.86 -9.02 4.40
C ARG A 23 10.20 -8.83 5.87
N LEU A 24 11.23 -8.05 6.16
CA LEU A 24 11.61 -7.66 7.52
C LEU A 24 10.50 -6.91 8.24
N THR A 25 9.85 -5.94 7.60
CA THR A 25 8.75 -5.17 8.21
C THR A 25 7.54 -6.06 8.48
N GLY A 26 7.16 -6.92 7.53
CA GLY A 26 6.06 -7.87 7.71
C GLY A 26 6.34 -8.92 8.79
N PHE A 27 7.59 -9.37 8.90
CA PHE A 27 8.01 -10.32 9.93
C PHE A 27 8.12 -9.67 11.31
N ALA A 28 8.77 -8.52 11.41
CA ALA A 28 8.94 -7.79 12.67
C ALA A 28 7.62 -7.23 13.23
N GLY A 29 6.61 -7.00 12.38
CA GLY A 29 5.27 -6.60 12.77
C GLY A 29 4.36 -7.75 13.24
N SER A 30 4.83 -9.00 13.21
CA SER A 30 4.01 -10.17 13.59
C SER A 30 4.01 -10.40 15.10
N TRP A 31 2.85 -10.77 15.64
CA TRP A 31 2.70 -11.17 17.05
C TRP A 31 3.59 -12.37 17.44
N PHE A 32 3.87 -13.24 16.47
CA PHE A 32 4.77 -14.38 16.66
C PHE A 32 6.23 -13.94 16.87
N PHE A 33 6.69 -12.90 16.17
CA PHE A 33 8.05 -12.37 16.32
C PHE A 33 8.27 -11.78 17.72
N ILE A 34 7.30 -11.00 18.20
CA ILE A 34 7.34 -10.40 19.54
C ILE A 34 7.41 -11.50 20.61
N SER A 35 6.55 -12.51 20.50
CA SER A 35 6.54 -13.65 21.42
C SER A 35 7.86 -14.43 21.41
N SER A 36 8.43 -14.68 20.23
CA SER A 36 9.72 -15.36 20.07
C SER A 36 10.88 -14.56 20.69
N LEU A 37 10.90 -13.24 20.50
CA LEU A 37 11.91 -12.35 21.09
C LEU A 37 11.86 -12.37 22.62
N LEU A 38 10.66 -12.33 23.21
CA LEU A 38 10.46 -12.41 24.66
C LEU A 38 10.94 -13.75 25.23
N ILE A 39 10.62 -14.85 24.54
CA ILE A 39 11.09 -16.20 24.91
C ILE A 39 12.62 -16.24 24.85
N PHE A 40 13.23 -15.74 23.77
CA PHE A 40 14.69 -15.69 23.61
C PHE A 40 15.35 -14.90 24.75
N ILE A 41 14.83 -13.72 25.09
CA ILE A 41 15.33 -12.91 26.22
C ILE A 41 15.23 -13.70 27.53
N GLY A 42 14.08 -14.36 27.78
CA GLY A 42 13.88 -15.19 28.97
C GLY A 42 14.88 -16.36 29.05
N LEU A 43 15.10 -17.07 27.94
CA LEU A 43 16.10 -18.15 27.87
C LEU A 43 17.54 -17.64 28.04
N TRP A 44 17.88 -16.48 27.49
CA TRP A 44 19.20 -15.88 27.64
C TRP A 44 19.51 -15.53 29.09
N ILE A 45 18.55 -14.91 29.78
CA ILE A 45 18.66 -14.59 31.20
C ILE A 45 18.79 -15.88 32.01
N LEU A 46 17.93 -16.87 31.76
CA LEU A 46 17.96 -18.15 32.48
C LEU A 46 19.31 -18.87 32.30
N THR A 47 19.84 -18.91 31.08
CA THR A 47 21.11 -19.54 30.77
C THR A 47 22.26 -18.84 31.49
N ASN A 48 22.32 -17.52 31.47
CA ASN A 48 23.38 -16.75 32.15
C ASN A 48 23.30 -16.85 33.68
N VAL A 49 22.10 -16.89 34.26
CA VAL A 49 21.92 -17.11 35.71
C VAL A 49 22.35 -18.53 36.12
N LEU A 50 22.05 -19.54 35.31
CA LEU A 50 22.51 -20.91 35.57
C LEU A 50 24.03 -21.06 35.39
N LEU A 51 24.61 -20.40 34.38
CA LEU A 51 26.06 -20.37 34.18
C LEU A 51 26.77 -19.73 35.39
N LEU A 52 26.24 -18.61 35.88
CA LEU A 52 26.73 -17.92 37.09
C LEU A 52 26.78 -18.86 38.31
N ARG A 53 25.81 -19.78 38.46
CA ARG A 53 25.80 -20.79 39.54
C ARG A 53 26.93 -21.83 39.43
N ILE A 54 27.50 -22.02 38.24
CA ILE A 54 28.58 -22.99 37.97
C ILE A 54 29.94 -22.26 37.88
N ASN A 55 30.03 -21.02 38.39
CA ASN A 55 31.24 -20.19 38.36
C ASN A 55 31.80 -19.86 36.96
N SER A 56 30.98 -20.03 35.91
CA SER A 56 31.31 -19.64 34.54
C SER A 56 30.30 -18.60 34.11
N SER A 57 30.70 -17.35 33.88
CA SER A 57 29.77 -16.30 33.46
C SER A 57 30.19 -15.69 32.14
N TRP A 58 29.29 -15.75 31.15
CA TRP A 58 29.52 -15.17 29.83
C TRP A 58 28.92 -13.75 29.74
N ASP A 59 27.75 -13.52 30.36
CA ASP A 59 27.10 -12.21 30.48
C ASP A 59 26.47 -12.06 31.89
N SER A 60 27.28 -11.63 32.87
CA SER A 60 26.83 -11.36 34.24
C SER A 60 25.86 -10.17 34.30
N TYR A 61 24.99 -10.16 35.32
CA TYR A 61 24.13 -9.01 35.60
C TYR A 61 24.99 -7.73 35.67
N PRO A 62 24.71 -6.68 34.88
CA PRO A 62 23.42 -6.28 34.28
C PRO A 62 23.16 -6.67 32.80
N PHE A 63 23.78 -7.73 32.26
CA PHE A 63 23.60 -8.23 30.88
C PHE A 63 23.99 -7.22 29.77
N ILE A 64 25.27 -6.85 29.72
CA ILE A 64 25.76 -5.79 28.82
C ILE A 64 25.65 -6.20 27.34
N LEU A 65 25.87 -7.48 27.02
CA LEU A 65 25.83 -7.99 25.65
C LEU A 65 24.39 -8.04 25.13
N LEU A 66 23.46 -8.50 25.96
CA LEU A 66 22.04 -8.50 25.64
C LEU A 66 21.54 -7.07 25.39
N ASN A 67 21.91 -6.13 26.27
CA ASN A 67 21.51 -4.73 26.15
C ASN A 67 22.06 -4.08 24.88
N LEU A 68 23.31 -4.38 24.51
CA LEU A 68 23.92 -3.88 23.27
C LEU A 68 23.18 -4.40 22.04
N GLY A 69 22.86 -5.70 22.00
CA GLY A 69 22.14 -6.32 20.89
C GLY A 69 20.73 -5.74 20.70
N LEU A 70 19.98 -5.59 21.79
CA LEU A 70 18.63 -5.01 21.77
C LEU A 70 18.65 -3.53 21.35
N SER A 71 19.62 -2.76 21.84
CA SER A 71 19.77 -1.35 21.47
C SER A 71 20.07 -1.18 19.99
N CYS A 72 20.94 -2.03 19.43
CA CYS A 72 21.23 -2.05 17.99
C CYS A 72 20.00 -2.44 17.15
N LEU A 73 19.25 -3.47 17.60
CA LEU A 73 18.02 -3.89 16.95
C LEU A 73 16.99 -2.76 16.90
N ALA A 74 16.80 -2.05 18.02
CA ALA A 74 15.88 -0.92 18.12
C ALA A 74 16.31 0.26 17.23
N ALA A 75 17.62 0.57 17.19
CA ALA A 75 18.17 1.64 16.36
C ALA A 75 17.93 1.41 14.85
N LEU A 76 18.03 0.15 14.40
CA LEU A 76 17.75 -0.23 13.00
C LEU A 76 16.24 -0.30 12.68
N GLN A 77 15.39 -0.46 13.69
CA GLN A 77 13.95 -0.62 13.51
C GLN A 77 13.30 0.66 12.94
N ALA A 78 13.63 1.83 13.49
CA ALA A 78 13.06 3.11 13.05
C ALA A 78 13.29 3.44 11.56
N PRO A 79 14.52 3.35 11.00
CA PRO A 79 14.76 3.63 9.58
C PRO A 79 14.14 2.57 8.66
N ILE A 80 14.11 1.29 9.04
CA ILE A 80 13.45 0.24 8.25
C ILE A 80 11.94 0.51 8.16
N ILE A 81 11.30 0.84 9.29
CA ILE A 81 9.89 1.23 9.33
C ILE A 81 9.67 2.48 8.47
N LEU A 82 10.50 3.51 8.61
CA LEU A 82 10.38 4.75 7.84
C LEU A 82 10.52 4.51 6.33
N MET A 83 11.45 3.65 5.91
CA MET A 83 11.63 3.28 4.51
C MET A 83 10.40 2.52 3.97
N SER A 84 9.84 1.61 4.76
CA SER A 84 8.62 0.88 4.40
C SER A 84 7.41 1.84 4.30
N GLN A 85 7.27 2.75 5.26
CA GLN A 85 6.22 3.78 5.29
C GLN A 85 6.32 4.76 4.11
N ASN A 86 7.50 5.35 3.87
CA ASN A 86 7.72 6.30 2.75
C ASN A 86 7.32 5.66 1.41
N ARG A 87 7.63 4.38 1.24
CA ARG A 87 7.29 3.64 0.03
C ARG A 87 5.81 3.25 -0.05
N GLY A 88 5.17 2.94 1.07
CA GLY A 88 3.71 2.80 1.15
C GLY A 88 3.02 4.09 0.69
N ALA A 89 3.40 5.22 1.28
CA ALA A 89 2.87 6.54 0.94
C ALA A 89 3.09 6.92 -0.53
N GLN A 90 4.24 6.58 -1.12
CA GLN A 90 4.47 6.79 -2.56
C GLN A 90 3.52 5.95 -3.43
N ARG A 91 3.28 4.68 -3.08
CA ARG A 91 2.33 3.83 -3.81
C ARG A 91 0.91 4.36 -3.70
N ASP A 92 0.52 4.82 -2.52
CA ASP A 92 -0.81 5.38 -2.27
C ASP A 92 -1.01 6.68 -3.04
N ARG A 93 0.01 7.56 -3.07
CA ARG A 93 0.00 8.78 -3.89
C ARG A 93 -0.17 8.48 -5.38
N LEU A 94 0.60 7.54 -5.91
CA LEU A 94 0.51 7.13 -7.33
C LEU A 94 -0.87 6.52 -7.65
N ARG A 95 -1.44 5.76 -6.72
CA ARG A 95 -2.78 5.21 -6.85
C ARG A 95 -3.84 6.31 -6.87
N ALA A 96 -3.76 7.27 -5.95
CA ALA A 96 -4.67 8.40 -5.91
C ALA A 96 -4.61 9.25 -7.18
N GLU A 97 -3.41 9.50 -7.73
CA GLU A 97 -3.26 10.23 -9.00
C GLU A 97 -3.83 9.46 -10.19
N TYR A 98 -3.67 8.13 -10.20
CA TYR A 98 -4.26 7.27 -11.23
C TYR A 98 -5.80 7.28 -11.14
N ASP A 99 -6.35 7.07 -9.94
CA ASP A 99 -7.80 7.06 -9.71
C ASP A 99 -8.42 8.41 -10.09
N TYR A 100 -7.73 9.53 -9.78
CA TYR A 100 -8.14 10.86 -10.23
C TYR A 100 -8.22 10.96 -11.76
N LYS A 101 -7.20 10.49 -12.49
CA LYS A 101 -7.20 10.52 -13.97
C LYS A 101 -8.30 9.65 -14.57
N VAL A 102 -8.59 8.50 -13.97
CA VAL A 102 -9.70 7.63 -14.37
C VAL A 102 -11.04 8.33 -14.16
N ASN A 103 -11.24 8.97 -13.01
CA ASN A 103 -12.47 9.70 -12.71
C ASN A 103 -12.72 10.85 -13.69
N VAL A 104 -11.70 11.67 -13.98
CA VAL A 104 -11.83 12.76 -14.96
C VAL A 104 -12.17 12.22 -16.36
N LYS A 105 -11.60 11.06 -16.73
CA LYS A 105 -11.94 10.42 -18.01
C LYS A 105 -13.38 9.92 -18.01
N ALA A 106 -13.82 9.27 -16.93
CA ALA A 106 -15.20 8.78 -16.81
C ALA A 106 -16.21 9.94 -16.83
N GLU A 107 -15.92 11.05 -16.16
CA GLU A 107 -16.75 12.27 -16.20
C GLU A 107 -16.92 12.77 -17.63
N LYS A 108 -15.83 12.84 -18.40
CA LYS A 108 -15.88 13.27 -19.80
C LYS A 108 -16.65 12.30 -20.70
N GLU A 109 -16.46 10.99 -20.51
CA GLU A 109 -17.23 9.98 -21.25
C GLU A 109 -18.73 10.06 -20.95
N ILE A 110 -19.11 10.37 -19.70
CA ILE A 110 -20.50 10.63 -19.32
C ILE A 110 -21.03 11.90 -19.98
N GLU A 111 -20.25 12.98 -20.01
CA GLU A 111 -20.63 14.23 -20.68
C GLU A 111 -20.89 14.01 -22.18
N ASP A 112 -20.01 13.26 -22.85
CA ASP A 112 -20.15 12.93 -24.27
C ASP A 112 -21.39 12.04 -24.51
N MET A 113 -21.62 11.02 -23.66
CA MET A 113 -22.85 10.21 -23.71
C MET A 113 -24.12 11.04 -23.49
N GLN A 114 -24.09 12.04 -22.61
CA GLN A 114 -25.23 12.93 -22.39
C GLN A 114 -25.57 13.74 -23.65
N LYS A 115 -24.55 14.24 -24.37
CA LYS A 115 -24.73 14.93 -25.66
C LYS A 115 -25.34 14.02 -26.71
N ASP A 116 -24.83 12.80 -26.85
CA ASP A 116 -25.37 11.80 -27.78
C ASP A 116 -26.85 11.48 -27.46
N LEU A 117 -27.19 11.35 -26.17
CA LEU A 117 -28.58 11.14 -25.73
C LEU A 117 -29.49 12.34 -26.04
N GLU A 118 -29.00 13.57 -25.92
CA GLU A 118 -29.74 14.76 -26.31
C GLU A 118 -29.99 14.81 -27.81
N GLU A 119 -28.99 14.49 -28.62
CA GLU A 119 -29.12 14.42 -30.08
C GLU A 119 -30.18 13.39 -30.49
N ILE A 120 -30.13 12.18 -29.92
CA ILE A 120 -31.13 11.13 -30.15
C ILE A 120 -32.54 11.61 -29.74
N LYS A 121 -32.69 12.29 -28.59
CA LYS A 121 -33.98 12.85 -28.15
C LYS A 121 -34.52 13.89 -29.14
N ILE A 122 -33.66 14.74 -29.69
CA ILE A 122 -34.04 15.74 -30.71
C ILE A 122 -34.52 15.04 -31.99
N LEU A 123 -33.78 14.03 -32.48
CA LEU A 123 -34.16 13.26 -33.67
C LEU A 123 -35.51 12.56 -33.49
N ILE A 124 -35.76 11.94 -32.34
CA ILE A 124 -37.05 11.30 -32.02
C ILE A 124 -38.18 12.32 -32.01
N ARG A 125 -37.99 13.50 -31.39
CA ARG A 125 -39.00 14.57 -31.39
C ARG A 125 -39.31 15.07 -32.80
N THR A 126 -38.29 15.23 -33.64
CA THR A 126 -38.45 15.64 -35.04
C THR A 126 -39.23 14.60 -35.84
N ASN A 127 -38.87 13.32 -35.75
CA ASN A 127 -39.61 12.23 -36.40
C ASN A 127 -41.08 12.17 -35.94
N LYS A 128 -41.34 12.34 -34.64
CA LYS A 128 -42.71 12.36 -34.10
C LYS A 128 -43.54 13.52 -34.69
N LYS A 129 -42.95 14.70 -34.86
CA LYS A 129 -43.61 15.85 -35.53
C LYS A 129 -43.89 15.56 -37.02
N LEU A 130 -42.95 14.93 -37.72
CA LEU A 130 -43.12 14.56 -39.14
C LEU A 130 -44.24 13.53 -39.32
N ILE A 131 -44.31 12.51 -38.48
CA ILE A 131 -45.38 11.51 -38.49
C ILE A 131 -46.74 12.17 -38.25
N LYS A 132 -46.84 13.07 -37.25
CA LYS A 132 -48.08 13.81 -36.98
C LYS A 132 -48.52 14.65 -38.18
N LYS A 133 -47.60 15.34 -38.87
CA LYS A 133 -47.91 16.10 -40.10
C LYS A 133 -48.38 15.21 -41.25
N ARG A 134 -47.79 14.02 -41.41
CA ARG A 134 -48.18 13.06 -42.46
C ARG A 134 -49.55 12.41 -42.19
N GLY A 135 -49.87 12.15 -40.92
CA GLY A 135 -51.18 11.61 -40.52
C GLY A 135 -52.35 12.57 -40.66
N VAL A 136 -52.11 13.89 -40.63
CA VAL A 136 -53.15 14.94 -40.80
C VAL A 136 -53.44 15.26 -42.29
N LYS A 137 -52.62 14.76 -43.22
CA LYS A 137 -52.76 14.99 -44.67
C LYS A 137 -53.56 13.91 -45.42
N LYS A 138 -54.20 12.97 -44.71
CA LYS A 138 -55.09 11.95 -45.29
C LYS A 138 -56.53 12.23 -44.89
#